data_AF-A0A150TKQ1-F1
#
_entry.id   AF-A0A150TKQ1-F1
#
_cell.length_a   1.000
_cell.length_b   1.000
_cell.length_c   1.000
_cell.angle_alpha   90.00
_cell.angle_beta   90.00
_cell.angle_gamma   90.00
#
_symmetry.space_group_name_H-M   'P 1'
#
loop_
_entity.id
_entity.type
_entity.pdbx_description
1 polymer ?
#
loop_
_entity_poly.entity_id
_entity_poly.type
_entity_poly.pdbx_seq_one_letter_code
_entity_poly.pdbx_strand_id
1 'polypeptide(L)'
;LAAAWVEQGAGATAGDEERVRSDDARSPRSLVSRMRREIGARRLPLRVVIADIAPLAATGDGVIQVARGRMLTRDDVERTVLHEIEGHAAPGVRAAALPLGIFAIGTANGGDDQEGWALARERAAGYLVGARRIELGLRHLAARSVERGASFVDTARLLEARGARSTADALRIAARVHRGGGLAREVVYLPALLRVEAMLVEQPALGEVLSSGRVSVGAAASLASWARVS
;
A
#
# COMPACT_ATOMS: atom_id res chain seq x y z
N LEU A 1 7.17 11.46 -12.62
CA LEU A 1 7.33 10.15 -11.93
C LEU A 1 6.46 9.05 -12.54
N ALA A 2 5.12 9.14 -12.47
CA ALA A 2 4.22 8.07 -12.94
C ALA A 2 4.46 7.65 -14.40
N ALA A 3 4.55 8.61 -15.33
CA ALA A 3 4.85 8.34 -16.73
C ALA A 3 6.19 7.61 -16.91
N ALA A 4 7.25 8.12 -16.28
CA ALA A 4 8.58 7.50 -16.31
C ALA A 4 8.58 6.05 -15.77
N TRP A 5 7.82 5.75 -14.72
CA TRP A 5 7.70 4.37 -14.20
C TRP A 5 7.00 3.42 -15.16
N VAL A 6 6.07 3.93 -15.94
CA VAL A 6 5.34 3.15 -16.93
C VAL A 6 6.19 2.94 -18.20
N GLU A 7 6.94 3.98 -18.61
CA GLU A 7 7.83 3.96 -19.78
C GLU A 7 9.06 3.07 -19.61
N GLN A 8 9.54 2.87 -18.36
CA GLN A 8 10.65 1.95 -18.07
C GLN A 8 10.38 0.50 -18.51
N GLY A 9 9.12 0.13 -18.75
CA GLY A 9 8.72 -1.22 -19.12
C GLY A 9 8.93 -2.21 -17.99
N ALA A 10 8.29 -3.38 -18.08
CA ALA A 10 8.62 -4.47 -17.17
C ALA A 10 9.99 -5.01 -17.57
N GLY A 11 11.05 -4.59 -16.87
CA GLY A 11 12.35 -5.27 -16.97
C GLY A 11 12.14 -6.78 -16.84
N ALA A 12 12.78 -7.56 -17.71
CA ALA A 12 12.58 -8.99 -17.83
C ALA A 12 13.05 -9.74 -16.56
N THR A 13 12.18 -9.83 -15.56
CA THR A 13 12.33 -10.73 -14.41
C THR A 13 10.97 -11.32 -14.06
N ALA A 14 10.37 -12.00 -15.02
CA ALA A 14 9.39 -13.03 -14.73
C ALA A 14 9.98 -14.37 -15.20
N GLY A 15 11.02 -14.81 -14.51
CA GLY A 15 11.39 -16.22 -14.55
C GLY A 15 10.23 -17.06 -14.00
N ASP A 16 10.33 -18.38 -14.17
CA ASP A 16 9.40 -19.38 -13.67
C ASP A 16 9.45 -19.47 -12.13
N GLU A 17 9.14 -18.36 -11.46
CA GLU A 17 9.16 -18.26 -10.01
C GLU A 17 7.95 -19.00 -9.45
N GLU A 18 8.21 -19.98 -8.60
CA GLU A 18 7.20 -20.78 -7.94
C GLU A 18 6.18 -19.90 -7.22
N ARG A 19 4.90 -20.06 -7.60
CA ARG A 19 3.79 -19.29 -7.04
C ARG A 19 3.04 -20.07 -5.99
N VAL A 20 2.59 -19.38 -4.97
CA VAL A 20 1.77 -19.93 -3.88
C VAL A 20 0.40 -19.26 -3.86
N ARG A 21 -0.63 -20.03 -3.52
CA ARG A 21 -1.97 -19.50 -3.30
C ARG A 21 -2.01 -18.73 -1.98
N SER A 22 -2.53 -17.50 -2.01
CA SER A 22 -2.52 -16.55 -0.89
C SER A 22 -3.12 -17.10 0.42
N ASP A 23 -4.15 -17.95 0.31
CA ASP A 23 -4.91 -18.52 1.42
C ASP A 23 -4.55 -19.99 1.74
N ASP A 24 -3.46 -20.54 1.20
CA ASP A 24 -3.01 -21.89 1.55
C ASP A 24 -2.35 -21.93 2.94
N ALA A 25 -3.14 -22.21 3.97
CA ALA A 25 -2.68 -22.29 5.36
C ALA A 25 -1.68 -23.43 5.64
N ARG A 26 -1.50 -24.38 4.71
CA ARG A 26 -0.53 -25.48 4.85
C ARG A 26 0.86 -25.08 4.33
N SER A 27 0.92 -24.09 3.44
CA SER A 27 2.18 -23.57 2.93
C SER A 27 2.73 -22.49 3.86
N PRO A 28 3.96 -22.62 4.39
CA PRO A 28 4.59 -21.57 5.21
C PRO A 28 4.98 -20.31 4.40
N ARG A 29 4.88 -20.39 3.06
CA ARG A 29 5.18 -19.31 2.11
C ARG A 29 3.93 -18.54 1.70
N SER A 30 2.72 -19.03 1.98
CA SER A 30 1.49 -18.31 1.62
C SER A 30 1.35 -17.02 2.41
N LEU A 31 0.60 -16.07 1.85
CA LEU A 31 0.35 -14.77 2.49
C LEU A 31 -0.34 -14.94 3.85
N VAL A 32 -1.33 -15.84 3.96
CA VAL A 32 -2.02 -16.09 5.24
C VAL A 32 -1.07 -16.63 6.31
N SER A 33 -0.19 -17.59 5.97
CA SER A 33 0.77 -18.17 6.90
C SER A 33 1.85 -17.16 7.29
N ARG A 34 2.33 -16.36 6.33
CA ARG A 34 3.33 -15.33 6.56
C ARG A 34 2.81 -14.21 7.46
N MET A 35 1.61 -13.70 7.21
CA MET A 35 0.95 -12.69 8.06
C MET A 35 0.77 -13.19 9.49
N ARG A 36 0.28 -14.42 9.67
CA ARG A 36 0.09 -15.02 11.01
C ARG A 36 1.40 -15.15 11.77
N ARG A 37 2.46 -15.62 11.10
CA ARG A 37 3.79 -15.74 11.70
C ARG A 37 4.33 -14.38 12.14
N GLU A 38 4.19 -13.37 11.29
CA GLU A 38 4.69 -12.02 11.58
C GLU A 38 3.92 -11.37 12.74
N ILE A 39 2.59 -11.45 12.74
CA ILE A 39 1.74 -11.01 13.85
C ILE A 39 2.14 -11.71 15.15
N GLY A 40 2.30 -13.04 15.13
CA GLY A 40 2.65 -13.83 16.30
C GLY A 40 4.03 -13.49 16.85
N ALA A 41 5.03 -13.35 15.97
CA ALA A 41 6.39 -12.97 16.32
C ALA A 41 6.45 -11.60 17.02
N ARG A 42 5.62 -10.65 16.57
CA ARG A 42 5.52 -9.29 17.12
C ARG A 42 4.47 -9.13 18.22
N ARG A 43 3.73 -10.20 18.53
CA ARG A 43 2.60 -10.21 19.49
C ARG A 43 1.57 -9.12 19.21
N LEU A 44 1.28 -8.85 17.93
CA LEU A 44 0.28 -7.87 17.56
C LEU A 44 -1.13 -8.43 17.85
N PRO A 45 -2.05 -7.66 18.46
CA PRO A 45 -3.39 -8.12 18.82
C PRO A 45 -4.36 -8.14 17.62
N LEU A 46 -3.92 -8.72 16.49
CA LEU A 46 -4.72 -8.83 15.28
C LEU A 46 -4.92 -10.30 14.89
N ARG A 47 -6.06 -10.59 14.27
CA ARG A 47 -6.33 -11.89 13.63
C ARG A 47 -6.18 -11.81 12.13
N VAL A 48 -5.76 -12.91 11.50
CA VAL A 48 -5.72 -13.01 10.03
C VAL A 48 -6.91 -13.81 9.53
N VAL A 49 -7.71 -13.20 8.67
CA VAL A 49 -8.90 -13.81 8.06
C VAL A 49 -8.77 -13.85 6.54
N ILE A 50 -9.41 -14.85 5.92
CA ILE A 50 -9.48 -14.94 4.45
C ILE A 50 -10.81 -14.32 4.02
N ALA A 51 -10.78 -13.42 3.05
CA ALA A 51 -11.95 -12.68 2.58
C ALA A 51 -11.94 -12.47 1.05
N ASP A 52 -13.11 -12.16 0.50
CA ASP A 52 -13.27 -11.83 -0.93
C ASP A 52 -13.14 -10.32 -1.13
N ILE A 53 -11.90 -9.84 -1.07
CA ILE A 53 -11.54 -8.43 -1.20
C ILE A 53 -10.78 -8.18 -2.50
N ALA A 54 -10.87 -6.94 -3.00
CA ALA A 54 -10.18 -6.51 -4.21
C ALA A 54 -8.64 -6.36 -4.04
N PRO A 55 -8.10 -5.72 -2.98
CA PRO A 55 -6.66 -5.72 -2.72
C PRO A 55 -6.17 -7.10 -2.24
N LEU A 56 -4.86 -7.36 -2.28
CA LEU A 56 -4.29 -8.64 -1.81
C LEU A 56 -4.46 -8.86 -0.31
N ALA A 57 -4.39 -7.77 0.45
CA ALA A 57 -4.71 -7.73 1.86
C ALA A 57 -5.30 -6.36 2.22
N ALA A 58 -5.90 -6.27 3.40
CA ALA A 58 -6.35 -5.01 3.98
C ALA A 58 -6.36 -5.10 5.50
N THR A 59 -5.71 -4.15 6.15
CA THR A 59 -5.72 -3.99 7.61
C THR A 59 -6.92 -3.16 8.06
N GLY A 60 -7.58 -3.61 9.12
CA GLY A 60 -8.66 -2.90 9.81
C GLY A 60 -8.64 -3.18 11.30
N ASP A 61 -9.73 -2.85 11.99
CA ASP A 61 -9.80 -2.94 13.45
C ASP A 61 -9.67 -4.38 13.95
N GLY A 62 -8.51 -4.69 14.54
CA GLY A 62 -8.18 -6.00 15.09
C GLY A 62 -8.04 -7.13 14.06
N VAL A 63 -8.02 -6.83 12.76
CA VAL A 63 -8.00 -7.85 11.70
C VAL A 63 -7.16 -7.44 10.50
N ILE A 64 -6.40 -8.40 9.94
CA ILE A 64 -5.85 -8.32 8.59
C ILE A 64 -6.60 -9.32 7.71
N GLN A 65 -7.27 -8.79 6.68
CA GLN A 65 -7.97 -9.59 5.68
C GLN A 65 -7.00 -9.96 4.57
N VAL A 66 -6.98 -11.21 4.13
CA VAL A 66 -6.18 -11.71 3.00
C VAL A 66 -7.12 -12.17 1.90
N ALA A 67 -6.87 -11.72 0.66
CA ALA A 67 -7.66 -12.09 -0.49
C ALA A 67 -7.59 -13.60 -0.77
N ARG A 68 -8.73 -14.21 -1.03
CA ARG A 68 -8.84 -15.63 -1.39
C ARG A 68 -8.24 -15.94 -2.77
N GLY A 69 -7.52 -17.05 -2.89
CA GLY A 69 -7.22 -17.68 -4.17
C GLY A 69 -6.27 -16.94 -5.10
N ARG A 70 -5.49 -15.97 -4.60
CA ARG A 70 -4.53 -15.21 -5.43
C ARG A 70 -3.23 -15.98 -5.56
N MET A 71 -2.71 -16.12 -6.78
CA MET A 71 -1.40 -16.74 -7.02
C MET A 71 -0.30 -15.69 -6.90
N LEU A 72 0.58 -15.84 -5.92
CA LEU A 72 1.58 -14.84 -5.53
C LEU A 72 2.99 -15.40 -5.66
N THR A 73 3.92 -14.53 -6.07
CA THR A 73 5.37 -14.80 -5.95
C THR A 73 5.83 -14.63 -4.50
N ARG A 74 7.09 -14.96 -4.20
CA ARG A 74 7.65 -14.71 -2.87
C ARG A 74 7.68 -13.20 -2.58
N ASP A 75 8.07 -12.40 -3.55
CA ASP A 75 8.17 -10.95 -3.40
C ASP A 75 6.78 -10.30 -3.22
N ASP A 76 5.75 -10.80 -3.89
CA ASP A 76 4.37 -10.35 -3.64
C ASP A 76 3.95 -10.59 -2.19
N VAL A 77 4.30 -11.74 -1.62
CA VAL A 77 3.99 -12.07 -0.23
C VAL A 77 4.73 -11.16 0.73
N GLU A 78 6.07 -11.09 0.64
CA GLU A 78 6.86 -10.30 1.60
C GLU A 78 6.58 -8.80 1.48
N ARG A 79 6.40 -8.27 0.25
CA ARG A 79 5.96 -6.88 0.05
C ARG A 79 4.61 -6.60 0.70
N THR A 80 3.65 -7.51 0.56
CA THR A 80 2.31 -7.32 1.13
C THR A 80 2.33 -7.44 2.65
N VAL A 81 3.11 -8.36 3.22
CA VAL A 81 3.35 -8.46 4.67
C VAL A 81 3.94 -7.17 5.22
N LEU A 82 4.99 -6.66 4.58
CA LEU A 82 5.62 -5.39 4.95
C LEU A 82 4.63 -4.24 4.88
N HIS A 83 3.89 -4.11 3.78
CA HIS A 83 2.92 -3.03 3.57
C HIS A 83 1.84 -3.01 4.65
N GLU A 84 1.17 -4.14 4.88
CA GLU A 84 0.08 -4.19 5.88
C GLU A 84 0.59 -4.06 7.31
N ILE A 85 1.71 -4.71 7.65
CA ILE A 85 2.17 -4.76 9.03
C ILE A 85 2.94 -3.51 9.42
N GLU A 86 3.96 -3.10 8.64
CA GLU A 86 4.73 -1.89 8.95
C GLU A 86 4.00 -0.60 8.56
N GLY A 87 3.17 -0.67 7.52
CA GLY A 87 2.43 0.48 7.02
C GLY A 87 1.18 0.79 7.84
N HIS A 88 0.48 -0.23 8.34
CA HIS A 88 -0.85 -0.05 8.93
C HIS A 88 -1.01 -0.70 10.31
N ALA A 89 -0.78 -2.01 10.46
CA ALA A 89 -1.11 -2.73 11.68
C ALA A 89 -0.25 -2.30 12.88
N ALA A 90 1.08 -2.30 12.74
CA ALA A 90 1.97 -1.87 13.80
C ALA A 90 1.79 -0.38 14.15
N PRO A 91 1.65 0.55 13.17
CA PRO A 91 1.28 1.93 13.47
C PRO A 91 -0.05 2.07 14.21
N GLY A 92 -1.08 1.31 13.83
CA GLY A 92 -2.38 1.34 14.50
C GLY A 92 -2.33 0.83 15.93
N VAL A 93 -1.59 -0.25 16.18
CA VAL A 93 -1.38 -0.79 17.54
C VAL A 93 -0.61 0.20 18.41
N ARG A 94 0.44 0.83 17.86
CA ARG A 94 1.20 1.87 18.57
C ARG A 94 0.30 3.06 18.89
N ALA A 95 -0.48 3.53 17.93
CA ALA A 95 -1.41 4.65 18.09
C ALA A 95 -2.38 4.44 19.26
N ALA A 96 -2.88 3.23 19.45
CA ALA A 96 -3.79 2.88 20.53
C ALA A 96 -3.15 2.93 21.93
N ALA A 97 -1.82 2.85 22.02
CA ALA A 97 -1.07 2.93 23.28
C ALA A 97 -0.56 4.35 23.59
N LEU A 98 -0.73 5.30 22.67
CA LEU A 98 -0.26 6.68 22.85
C LEU A 98 -1.28 7.53 23.61
N PRO A 99 -0.83 8.54 24.37
CA PRO A 99 -1.70 9.33 25.25
C PRO A 99 -2.72 10.20 24.51
N LEU A 100 -2.45 10.54 23.24
CA LEU A 100 -3.34 11.38 22.44
C LEU A 100 -4.15 10.52 21.46
N GLY A 101 -5.47 10.60 21.55
CA GLY A 101 -6.38 9.90 20.63
C GLY A 101 -6.22 10.30 19.15
N ILE A 102 -5.57 11.45 18.86
CA ILE A 102 -5.31 11.90 17.49
C ILE A 102 -4.47 10.91 16.67
N PHE A 103 -3.60 10.12 17.32
CA PHE A 103 -2.82 9.09 16.63
C PHE A 103 -3.72 7.98 16.06
N ALA A 104 -4.75 7.59 16.80
CA ALA A 104 -5.73 6.58 16.37
C ALA A 104 -6.78 7.15 15.41
N ILE A 105 -7.28 8.37 15.68
CA ILE A 105 -8.29 9.06 14.86
C ILE A 105 -7.70 9.50 13.51
N GLY A 106 -6.46 9.98 13.52
CA GLY A 106 -5.73 10.48 12.38
C GLY A 106 -5.80 12.01 12.22
N THR A 107 -4.72 12.58 11.68
CA THR A 107 -4.65 13.99 11.30
C THR A 107 -5.23 14.22 9.91
N ALA A 108 -5.45 15.49 9.54
CA ALA A 108 -5.74 15.84 8.15
C ALA A 108 -4.61 15.31 7.23
N ASN A 109 -5.00 14.61 6.17
CA ASN A 109 -4.11 13.89 5.23
C ASN A 109 -3.31 12.73 5.84
N GLY A 110 -3.51 12.38 7.12
CA GLY A 110 -2.77 11.33 7.79
C GLY A 110 -2.98 9.94 7.19
N GLY A 111 -4.17 9.68 6.63
CA GLY A 111 -4.43 8.46 5.88
C GLY A 111 -3.65 8.38 4.56
N ASP A 112 -3.46 9.50 3.86
CA ASP A 112 -2.70 9.53 2.61
C ASP A 112 -1.21 9.36 2.87
N ASP A 113 -0.69 10.06 3.88
CA ASP A 113 0.73 9.96 4.25
C ASP A 113 1.04 8.59 4.91
N GLN A 114 0.06 7.89 5.50
CA GLN A 114 0.23 6.51 5.93
C GLN A 114 0.43 5.55 4.73
N GLU A 115 -0.29 5.74 3.63
CA GLU A 115 -0.06 5.00 2.38
C GLU A 115 1.31 5.35 1.79
N GLY A 116 1.68 6.64 1.83
CA GLY A 116 3.02 7.10 1.47
C GLY A 116 4.13 6.45 2.30
N TRP A 117 3.91 6.31 3.61
CA TRP A 117 4.80 5.62 4.53
C TRP A 117 4.94 4.14 4.18
N ALA A 118 3.83 3.43 3.95
CA ALA A 118 3.85 2.03 3.54
C ALA A 118 4.64 1.83 2.23
N LEU A 119 4.44 2.70 1.23
CA LEU A 119 5.20 2.69 -0.02
C LEU A 119 6.68 3.02 0.17
N ALA A 120 7.02 3.93 1.09
CA ALA A 120 8.41 4.24 1.42
C ALA A 120 9.10 3.03 2.08
N ARG A 121 8.39 2.26 2.92
CA ARG A 121 8.89 0.97 3.44
C ARG A 121 9.09 -0.04 2.31
N GLU A 122 8.14 -0.18 1.40
CA GLU A 122 8.31 -1.05 0.21
C GLU A 122 9.56 -0.68 -0.58
N ARG A 123 9.82 0.62 -0.79
CA ARG A 123 11.02 1.08 -1.51
C ARG A 123 12.30 0.78 -0.75
N ALA A 124 12.35 1.10 0.54
CA ALA A 124 13.52 0.85 1.39
C ALA A 124 13.87 -0.65 1.45
N ALA A 125 12.87 -1.53 1.40
CA ALA A 125 13.05 -2.98 1.36
C ALA A 125 13.31 -3.56 -0.05
N GLY A 126 13.38 -2.72 -1.09
CA GLY A 126 13.64 -3.16 -2.47
C GLY A 126 12.43 -3.73 -3.22
N TYR A 127 11.22 -3.67 -2.67
CA TYR A 127 10.01 -4.21 -3.29
C TYR A 127 9.28 -3.23 -4.22
N LEU A 128 9.59 -1.94 -4.15
CA LEU A 128 9.02 -0.92 -5.06
C LEU A 128 9.82 -0.81 -6.36
N VAL A 129 9.80 -1.88 -7.17
CA VAL A 129 10.57 -2.02 -8.42
C VAL A 129 9.72 -2.65 -9.55
N GLY A 130 10.21 -2.57 -10.79
CA GLY A 130 9.63 -3.26 -11.95
C GLY A 130 8.10 -3.17 -12.06
N ALA A 131 7.43 -4.33 -12.04
CA ALA A 131 5.97 -4.45 -12.16
C ALA A 131 5.20 -3.63 -11.11
N ARG A 132 5.73 -3.50 -9.88
CA ARG A 132 5.08 -2.72 -8.81
C ARG A 132 5.08 -1.22 -9.10
N ARG A 133 6.17 -0.68 -9.68
CA ARG A 133 6.22 0.72 -10.13
C ARG A 133 5.25 0.99 -11.27
N ILE A 134 5.21 0.09 -12.26
CA ILE A 134 4.29 0.19 -13.40
C ILE A 134 2.84 0.18 -12.89
N GLU A 135 2.51 -0.74 -11.99
CA GLU A 135 1.17 -0.82 -11.39
C GLU A 135 0.74 0.51 -10.76
N LEU A 136 1.58 1.09 -9.89
CA LEU A 136 1.27 2.36 -9.24
C LEU A 136 1.24 3.54 -10.22
N GLY A 137 2.13 3.54 -11.21
CA GLY A 137 2.15 4.55 -12.28
C GLY A 137 0.87 4.54 -13.11
N LEU A 138 0.43 3.36 -13.56
CA LEU A 138 -0.82 3.18 -14.31
C LEU A 138 -2.03 3.60 -13.48
N ARG A 139 -2.10 3.19 -12.20
CA ARG A 139 -3.19 3.58 -11.30
C ARG A 139 -3.26 5.10 -11.10
N HIS A 140 -2.10 5.75 -10.93
CA HIS A 140 -2.05 7.20 -10.81
C HIS A 140 -2.48 7.90 -12.09
N LEU A 141 -2.01 7.46 -13.26
CA LEU A 141 -2.42 8.01 -14.56
C LEU A 141 -3.92 7.84 -14.80
N ALA A 142 -4.48 6.67 -14.46
CA ALA A 142 -5.90 6.40 -14.54
C ALA A 142 -6.69 7.32 -13.61
N ALA A 143 -6.29 7.47 -12.35
CA ALA A 143 -6.92 8.38 -11.39
C ALA A 143 -6.91 9.83 -11.90
N ARG A 144 -5.77 10.30 -12.41
CA ARG A 144 -5.65 11.63 -13.04
C ARG A 144 -6.50 11.78 -14.30
N SER A 145 -6.87 10.70 -14.99
CA SER A 145 -7.80 10.78 -16.12
C SER A 145 -9.24 11.00 -15.65
N VAL A 146 -9.64 10.32 -14.56
CA VAL A 146 -10.97 10.48 -13.95
C VAL A 146 -11.16 11.89 -13.42
N GLU A 147 -10.16 12.46 -12.74
CA GLU A 147 -10.20 13.86 -12.28
C GLU A 147 -10.38 14.87 -13.43
N ARG A 148 -9.98 14.51 -14.65
CA ARG A 148 -10.15 15.33 -15.85
C ARG A 148 -11.46 15.03 -16.60
N GLY A 149 -12.36 14.25 -16.02
CA GLY A 149 -13.65 13.92 -16.59
C GLY A 149 -13.61 12.83 -17.66
N ALA A 150 -12.54 12.04 -17.76
CA ALA A 150 -12.47 10.92 -18.71
C ALA A 150 -13.55 9.86 -18.38
N SER A 151 -14.19 9.32 -19.40
CA SER A 151 -15.12 8.19 -19.21
C SER A 151 -14.36 6.91 -18.83
N PHE A 152 -15.09 5.89 -18.37
CA PHE A 152 -14.51 4.56 -18.12
C PHE A 152 -13.75 4.01 -19.34
N VAL A 153 -14.34 4.17 -20.54
CA VAL A 153 -13.76 3.68 -21.79
C VAL A 153 -12.50 4.47 -22.15
N ASP A 154 -12.51 5.79 -21.95
CA ASP A 154 -11.33 6.63 -22.21
C ASP A 154 -10.18 6.27 -21.26
N THR A 155 -10.47 6.04 -19.97
CA THR A 155 -9.48 5.57 -19.00
C THR A 155 -8.91 4.20 -19.39
N ALA A 156 -9.75 3.25 -19.83
CA ALA A 156 -9.29 1.93 -20.25
C ALA A 156 -8.37 2.01 -21.49
N ARG A 157 -8.76 2.81 -22.50
CA ARG A 157 -7.93 3.05 -23.71
C ARG A 157 -6.61 3.74 -23.38
N LEU A 158 -6.63 4.71 -22.47
CA LEU A 158 -5.40 5.33 -21.97
C LEU A 158 -4.48 4.29 -21.36
N LEU A 159 -5.00 3.39 -20.52
CA LEU A 159 -4.20 2.36 -19.86
C LEU A 159 -3.58 1.38 -20.86
N GLU A 160 -4.33 0.95 -21.88
CA GLU A 160 -3.81 0.13 -22.97
C GLU A 160 -2.69 0.84 -23.73
N ALA A 161 -2.89 2.11 -24.11
CA ALA A 161 -1.88 2.92 -24.79
C ALA A 161 -0.63 3.17 -23.93
N ARG A 162 -0.76 3.07 -22.60
CA ARG A 162 0.34 3.23 -21.64
C ARG A 162 0.93 1.89 -21.20
N GLY A 163 0.65 0.78 -21.87
CA GLY A 163 1.34 -0.49 -21.61
C GLY A 163 0.77 -1.29 -20.44
N ALA A 164 -0.54 -1.20 -20.18
CA ALA A 164 -1.22 -2.21 -19.38
C ALA A 164 -0.93 -3.62 -19.96
N ARG A 165 -0.73 -4.61 -19.08
CA ARG A 165 -0.28 -5.96 -19.49
C ARG A 165 -1.29 -6.69 -20.37
N SER A 166 -2.56 -6.35 -20.24
CA SER A 166 -3.65 -6.88 -21.06
C SER A 166 -4.86 -5.95 -20.95
N THR A 167 -5.82 -6.09 -21.87
CA THR A 167 -7.13 -5.42 -21.80
C THR A 167 -7.83 -5.71 -20.47
N ALA A 168 -7.76 -6.95 -19.97
CA ALA A 168 -8.32 -7.29 -18.66
C ALA A 168 -7.66 -6.51 -17.51
N ASP A 169 -6.35 -6.30 -17.56
CA ASP A 169 -5.64 -5.49 -16.55
C ASP A 169 -6.03 -4.01 -16.65
N ALA A 170 -6.14 -3.47 -17.87
CA ALA A 170 -6.61 -2.10 -18.12
C ALA A 170 -8.03 -1.89 -17.57
N LEU A 171 -8.97 -2.77 -17.91
CA LEU A 171 -10.36 -2.73 -17.42
C LEU A 171 -10.43 -2.85 -15.89
N ARG A 172 -9.60 -3.70 -15.28
CA ARG A 172 -9.53 -3.85 -13.82
C ARG A 172 -9.06 -2.57 -13.14
N ILE A 173 -8.03 -1.90 -13.68
CA ILE A 173 -7.54 -0.62 -13.14
C ILE A 173 -8.56 0.50 -13.37
N ALA A 174 -9.16 0.58 -14.55
CA ALA A 174 -10.22 1.54 -14.86
C ALA A 174 -11.41 1.37 -13.89
N ALA A 175 -11.90 0.15 -13.69
CA ALA A 175 -12.95 -0.16 -12.73
C ALA A 175 -12.55 0.23 -11.30
N ARG A 176 -11.27 0.05 -10.94
CA ARG A 176 -10.77 0.43 -9.64
C ARG A 176 -10.84 1.93 -9.38
N VAL A 177 -10.43 2.77 -10.34
CA VAL A 177 -10.39 4.24 -10.14
C VAL A 177 -11.75 4.92 -10.31
N HIS A 178 -12.66 4.32 -11.07
CA HIS A 178 -14.03 4.83 -11.27
C HIS A 178 -15.00 4.46 -10.14
N ARG A 179 -14.65 3.50 -9.27
CA ARG A 179 -15.48 3.14 -8.10
C ARG A 179 -15.64 4.30 -7.13
N GLY A 180 -16.79 4.33 -6.44
CA GLY A 180 -17.09 5.36 -5.44
C GLY A 180 -17.33 6.74 -6.02
N GLY A 181 -17.85 6.84 -7.25
CA GLY A 181 -18.19 8.12 -7.90
C GLY A 181 -17.00 8.87 -8.49
N GLY A 182 -15.88 8.20 -8.74
CA GLY A 182 -14.69 8.84 -9.34
C GLY A 182 -13.81 9.61 -8.36
N LEU A 183 -13.96 9.38 -7.05
CA LEU A 183 -13.08 9.94 -6.00
C LEU A 183 -11.60 9.59 -6.19
N ALA A 184 -11.29 8.58 -7.02
CA ALA A 184 -9.97 8.31 -7.57
C ALA A 184 -8.81 8.33 -6.55
N ARG A 185 -9.02 7.75 -5.35
CA ARG A 185 -8.08 7.76 -4.21
C ARG A 185 -6.64 7.38 -4.58
N GLU A 186 -6.44 6.57 -5.61
CA GLU A 186 -5.11 6.20 -6.12
C GLU A 186 -4.25 7.42 -6.55
N VAL A 187 -4.85 8.59 -6.79
CA VAL A 187 -4.12 9.83 -7.12
C VAL A 187 -3.17 10.24 -5.99
N VAL A 188 -3.50 9.96 -4.73
CA VAL A 188 -2.78 10.48 -3.56
C VAL A 188 -1.50 9.69 -3.25
N TYR A 189 -1.38 8.45 -3.73
CA TYR A 189 -0.31 7.52 -3.33
C TYR A 189 1.09 8.00 -3.72
N LEU A 190 1.29 8.39 -4.99
CA LEU A 190 2.62 8.84 -5.45
C LEU A 190 3.01 10.20 -4.85
N PRO A 191 2.12 11.21 -4.77
CA PRO A 191 2.41 12.43 -4.04
C PRO A 191 2.74 12.18 -2.56
N ALA A 192 1.99 11.32 -1.87
CA ALA A 192 2.25 11.00 -0.47
C ALA A 192 3.60 10.32 -0.27
N LEU A 193 3.96 9.36 -1.14
CA LEU A 193 5.28 8.73 -1.14
C LEU A 193 6.40 9.78 -1.24
N LEU A 194 6.30 10.71 -2.20
CA LEU A 194 7.30 11.76 -2.37
C LEU A 194 7.40 12.69 -1.15
N ARG A 195 6.27 13.08 -0.56
CA ARG A 195 6.26 13.91 0.66
C ARG A 195 6.91 13.19 1.84
N VAL A 196 6.57 11.92 2.06
CA VAL A 196 7.14 11.12 3.16
C VAL A 196 8.64 10.91 2.96
N GLU A 197 9.08 10.59 1.75
CA GLU A 197 10.51 10.42 1.46
C GLU A 197 11.30 11.71 1.64
N ALA A 198 10.78 12.85 1.17
CA ALA A 198 11.40 14.15 1.39
C ALA A 198 11.54 14.44 2.89
N MET A 199 10.48 14.21 3.67
CA MET A 199 10.51 14.38 5.13
C MET A 199 11.54 13.45 5.79
N LEU A 200 11.66 12.20 5.36
CA LEU A 200 12.62 11.26 5.94
C LEU A 200 14.07 11.58 5.59
N VAL A 201 14.33 12.23 4.46
CA VAL A 201 15.66 12.74 4.11
C VAL A 201 15.99 13.95 4.98
N GLU A 202 15.05 14.87 5.17
CA GLU A 202 15.27 16.10 5.94
C GLU A 202 15.30 15.86 7.45
N GLN A 203 14.40 15.02 7.95
CA GLN A 203 14.16 14.76 9.38
C GLN A 203 13.88 13.27 9.65
N PRO A 204 14.91 12.40 9.56
CA PRO A 204 14.75 10.94 9.72
C PRO A 204 14.06 10.52 11.02
N ALA A 205 14.28 11.27 12.11
CA ALA A 205 13.70 11.00 13.42
C ALA A 205 12.16 11.09 13.43
N LEU A 206 11.56 11.87 12.52
CA LEU A 206 10.10 11.96 12.41
C LEU A 206 9.47 10.70 11.80
N GLY A 207 10.26 9.76 11.28
CA GLY A 207 9.79 8.44 10.88
C GLY A 207 9.11 7.68 12.01
N GLU A 208 9.57 7.83 13.26
CA GLU A 208 8.92 7.21 14.42
C GLU A 208 7.49 7.75 14.62
N VAL A 209 7.32 9.06 14.41
CA VAL A 209 6.02 9.73 14.51
C VAL A 209 5.07 9.30 13.39
N LEU A 210 5.56 9.22 12.15
CA LEU A 210 4.76 8.70 11.03
C LEU A 210 4.36 7.23 11.25
N SER A 211 5.20 6.45 11.92
CA SER A 211 4.93 5.06 12.31
C SER A 211 3.99 4.91 13.52
N SER A 212 3.37 6.01 13.98
CA SER A 212 2.53 6.06 15.18
C SER A 212 1.04 6.23 14.89
N GLY A 213 0.58 5.77 13.74
CA GLY A 213 -0.83 5.77 13.35
C GLY A 213 -1.06 6.51 12.04
N ARG A 214 -2.13 7.30 11.97
CA ARG A 214 -2.47 8.10 10.79
C ARG A 214 -2.00 9.55 10.98
N VAL A 215 -0.68 9.75 10.96
CA VAL A 215 -0.06 11.07 11.13
C VAL A 215 0.44 11.58 9.79
N SER A 216 0.07 12.80 9.44
CA SER A 216 0.56 13.48 8.24
C SER A 216 1.93 14.10 8.45
N VAL A 217 2.68 14.23 7.35
CA VAL A 217 3.99 14.87 7.31
C VAL A 217 3.92 16.28 7.92
N GLY A 218 2.87 17.04 7.63
CA GLY A 218 2.67 18.40 8.16
C GLY A 218 2.39 18.47 9.66
N ALA A 219 1.93 17.37 10.28
CA ALA A 219 1.64 17.31 11.72
C ALA A 219 2.73 16.61 12.54
N ALA A 220 3.66 15.89 11.88
CA ALA A 220 4.62 15.02 12.54
C ALA A 220 5.50 15.77 13.56
N ALA A 221 6.03 16.94 13.21
CA ALA A 221 6.87 17.73 14.13
C ALA A 221 6.10 18.17 15.39
N SER A 222 4.85 18.62 15.24
CA SER A 222 3.99 19.06 16.35
C SER A 222 3.58 17.91 17.28
N LEU A 223 3.56 16.67 16.78
CA LEU A 223 3.19 15.49 17.55
C LEU A 223 4.39 14.71 18.10
N ALA A 224 5.63 15.12 17.79
CA ALA A 224 6.83 14.35 18.08
C ALA A 224 7.02 14.06 19.58
N SER A 225 6.75 15.03 20.46
CA SER A 225 6.87 14.85 21.92
C SER A 225 5.85 13.86 22.49
N TRP A 226 4.79 13.54 21.75
CA TRP A 226 3.69 12.68 22.17
C TRP A 226 3.73 11.28 21.55
N ALA A 227 4.65 11.04 20.61
CA ALA A 227 4.76 9.80 19.86
C ALA A 227 5.63 8.73 20.55
N ARG A 228 6.08 8.99 21.79
CA ARG A 228 6.86 8.05 22.60
C ARG A 228 5.97 7.49 23.70
N VAL A 229 6.00 6.17 23.85
CA VAL A 229 5.43 5.50 25.02
C VAL A 229 6.40 5.76 26.17
N SER A 230 5.91 6.43 27.21
CA SER A 230 6.64 6.67 28.47
C SER A 230 6.95 5.37 29.20
#